data_AF-A0A972REL2-F1
#
_entry.id   AF-A0A972REL2-F1
#
_cell.length_a   1.000
_cell.length_b   1.000
_cell.length_c   1.000
_cell.angle_alpha   90.00
_cell.angle_beta   90.00
_cell.angle_gamma   90.00
#
_symmetry.space_group_name_H-M   'P 1'
#
loop_
_entity.id
_entity.type
_entity.pdbx_description
1 polymer ?
#
loop_
_entity_poly.entity_id
_entity_poly.type
_entity_poly.pdbx_seq_one_letter_code
_entity_poly.pdbx_strand_id
1 'polypeptide(L)'
;MRKRGVPLKGISRRLTLLAFLIVTIVIVIAYLYEGFQHKRLHDEILRDVVESPQGPRALLKEFIVRKMRNGDIEDLREELLVFQKLGLLQHICIFDSSGRLWFRSGTSPVRLPVFNDKELICTACHGKRGKHDPDNFTFALRNGVACERCHGSSKGTIGYVYARMVLPGMDLIEQSDRREYLFIYFIMGAIVLFIGGGYVHYYIVRRLQAINRAITSFEAGQWEPVKDETEDEIAEISRSFNRMAERIISTQAELNKSRAYLKNLLDNMTDMVVVIDRQHVIQYVNRATLEFLNKGESDVIGRKCHEVFHKSPVPCYLDEIHGLNECGLRVAFSGRRFSAVHSHITDNGKLYIHLQYIPFYQDGAISYVIEMARDITETYKLNEQKAILATCNETLQNVTELSELTDRLVVIGKEKFKADAINIFLYDNNTGRLQLFKADCDNPLLIEHIREVDLDECVASYAVESGEPYVAETIEEFPEGRLKPLLKEAGINQIISIPIKEGSRVVGVYNLACRDAFHFRKEDGQFLGLLMETINRVYQRIRHYEEVKEHGERLTTI
;
A
#
# COMPACT_ATOMS: atom_id res chain seq x y z
N MET A 1 -4.42 -13.77 12.49
CA MET A 1 -5.37 -13.22 13.49
C MET A 1 -6.66 -12.81 12.80
N ARG A 2 -7.77 -13.55 13.00
CA ARG A 2 -9.11 -13.20 12.48
C ARG A 2 -9.67 -12.01 13.28
N LYS A 3 -9.62 -10.79 12.73
CA LYS A 3 -10.32 -9.64 13.32
C LYS A 3 -11.82 -9.77 13.01
N ARG A 4 -12.60 -9.92 14.08
CA ARG A 4 -14.07 -9.86 14.05
C ARG A 4 -14.47 -8.46 13.59
N GLY A 5 -15.02 -8.34 12.39
CA GLY A 5 -15.70 -7.13 11.96
C GLY A 5 -16.75 -6.76 12.99
N VAL A 6 -16.67 -5.53 13.54
CA VAL A 6 -17.68 -5.01 14.46
C VAL A 6 -18.99 -4.94 13.68
N PRO A 7 -20.02 -5.72 14.03
CA PRO A 7 -21.24 -5.70 13.26
C PRO A 7 -21.92 -4.33 13.42
N LEU A 8 -22.05 -3.61 12.31
CA LEU A 8 -22.84 -2.36 12.15
C LEU A 8 -24.32 -2.49 12.60
N LYS A 9 -24.75 -3.68 13.08
CA LYS A 9 -26.02 -3.93 13.78
C LYS A 9 -26.32 -2.88 14.86
N GLY A 10 -25.31 -2.27 15.47
CA GLY A 10 -25.49 -1.25 16.51
C GLY A 10 -26.11 0.05 15.99
N ILE A 11 -25.62 0.59 14.87
CA ILE A 11 -26.06 1.91 14.37
C ILE A 11 -27.45 1.81 13.74
N SER A 12 -27.70 0.77 12.93
CA SER A 12 -29.04 0.54 12.38
C SER A 12 -30.06 0.37 13.50
N ARG A 13 -29.74 -0.43 14.52
CA ARG A 13 -30.62 -0.64 15.68
C ARG A 13 -30.85 0.66 16.44
N ARG A 14 -29.84 1.50 16.63
CA ARG A 14 -29.98 2.80 17.33
C ARG A 14 -30.84 3.79 16.54
N LEU A 15 -30.65 3.92 15.23
CA LEU A 15 -31.48 4.78 14.38
C LEU A 15 -32.93 4.31 14.33
N THR A 16 -33.16 3.00 14.18
CA THR A 16 -34.52 2.43 14.25
C THR A 16 -35.15 2.63 15.62
N LEU A 17 -34.40 2.47 16.71
CA LEU A 17 -34.89 2.74 18.07
C LEU A 17 -35.20 4.22 18.30
N LEU A 18 -34.40 5.14 17.76
CA LEU A 18 -34.64 6.57 17.86
C LEU A 18 -35.91 6.98 17.08
N ALA A 19 -36.07 6.48 15.86
CA ALA A 19 -37.29 6.69 15.08
C ALA A 19 -38.51 6.11 15.81
N PHE A 20 -38.38 4.92 16.39
CA PHE A 20 -39.43 4.30 17.21
C PHE A 20 -39.80 5.18 18.41
N LEU A 21 -38.79 5.71 19.12
CA LEU A 21 -39.00 6.60 20.26
C LEU A 21 -39.74 7.88 19.85
N ILE A 22 -39.34 8.53 18.76
CA ILE A 22 -39.98 9.76 18.26
C ILE A 22 -41.45 9.51 17.91
N VAL A 23 -41.72 8.44 17.14
CA VAL A 23 -43.10 8.06 16.76
C VAL A 23 -43.93 7.76 18.01
N THR A 24 -43.37 7.04 18.98
CA THR A 24 -44.04 6.74 20.25
C THR A 24 -44.38 8.01 21.01
N ILE A 25 -43.45 8.97 21.11
CA ILE A 25 -43.68 10.26 21.78
C ILE A 25 -44.81 11.03 21.07
N VAL A 26 -44.82 11.09 19.74
CA VAL A 26 -45.88 11.77 18.98
C VAL A 26 -47.24 11.14 19.24
N ILE A 27 -47.33 9.81 19.28
CA ILE A 27 -48.58 9.09 19.58
C ILE A 27 -49.03 9.36 21.03
N VAL A 28 -48.10 9.36 22.00
CA VAL A 28 -48.44 9.66 23.40
C VAL A 28 -48.95 11.10 23.54
N ILE A 29 -48.35 12.07 22.85
CA ILE A 29 -48.81 13.46 22.85
C ILE A 29 -50.20 13.58 22.22
N ALA A 30 -50.41 12.94 21.07
CA ALA A 30 -51.72 12.93 20.40
C ALA A 30 -52.81 12.31 21.30
N TYR A 31 -52.48 11.21 21.98
CA TYR A 31 -53.37 10.55 22.94
C TYR A 31 -53.72 11.45 24.13
N LEU A 32 -52.72 12.10 24.74
CA LEU A 32 -52.95 13.02 25.85
C LEU A 32 -53.80 14.22 25.41
N TYR A 33 -53.57 14.73 24.20
CA TYR A 33 -54.33 15.83 23.63
C TYR A 33 -55.79 15.44 23.37
N GLU A 34 -56.04 14.32 22.71
CA GLU A 34 -57.42 13.87 22.45
C GLU A 34 -58.15 13.50 23.75
N GLY A 35 -57.48 12.82 24.69
CA GLY A 35 -58.06 12.54 26.00
C GLY A 35 -58.46 13.83 26.75
N PHE A 36 -57.66 14.89 26.63
CA PHE A 36 -58.00 16.20 27.18
C PHE A 36 -59.20 16.84 26.46
N GLN A 37 -59.23 16.81 25.13
CA GLN A 37 -60.34 17.35 24.33
C GLN A 37 -61.64 16.59 24.58
N HIS A 38 -61.59 15.26 24.64
CA HIS A 38 -62.74 14.42 24.92
C HIS A 38 -63.32 14.72 26.31
N LYS A 39 -62.47 14.82 27.34
CA LYS A 39 -62.92 15.20 28.68
C LYS A 39 -63.56 16.59 28.68
N ARG A 40 -62.96 17.55 27.98
CA ARG A 40 -63.51 18.90 27.85
C ARG A 40 -64.88 18.91 27.16
N LEU A 41 -65.01 18.20 26.04
CA LEU A 41 -66.26 18.09 25.30
C LEU A 41 -67.35 17.38 26.12
N HIS A 42 -66.97 16.35 26.87
CA HIS A 42 -67.87 15.63 27.77
C HIS A 42 -68.40 16.55 28.87
N ASP A 43 -67.53 17.30 29.55
CA ASP A 43 -67.91 18.28 30.58
C ASP A 43 -68.84 19.37 30.00
N GLU A 44 -68.64 19.76 28.74
CA GLU A 44 -69.45 20.75 28.02
C GLU A 44 -70.84 20.19 27.66
N ILE A 45 -70.92 18.99 27.09
CA ILE A 45 -72.19 18.30 26.79
C ILE A 45 -73.01 18.06 28.06
N LEU A 46 -72.37 17.57 29.12
CA LEU A 46 -73.05 17.35 30.40
C LEU A 46 -73.64 18.66 30.92
N ARG A 47 -72.88 19.75 30.87
CA ARG A 47 -73.37 21.07 31.28
C ARG A 47 -74.58 21.49 30.44
N ASP A 48 -74.51 21.38 29.12
CA ASP A 48 -75.60 21.78 28.22
C ASP A 48 -76.88 20.96 28.44
N VAL A 49 -76.77 19.64 28.60
CA VAL A 49 -77.91 18.75 28.86
C VAL A 49 -78.55 19.09 30.20
N VAL A 50 -77.74 19.32 31.22
CA VAL A 50 -78.17 19.56 32.59
C VAL A 50 -78.75 20.97 32.79
N GLU A 51 -78.21 21.98 32.10
CA GLU A 51 -78.66 23.38 32.16
C GLU A 51 -79.74 23.74 31.12
N SER A 52 -80.06 22.82 30.20
CA SER A 52 -81.11 23.02 29.20
C SER A 52 -82.46 23.40 29.84
N PRO A 53 -83.25 24.32 29.23
CA PRO A 53 -84.58 24.71 29.72
C PRO A 53 -85.57 23.55 29.84
N GLN A 54 -85.39 22.50 29.04
CA GLN A 54 -86.16 21.24 29.12
C GLN A 54 -85.33 20.10 29.72
N GLY A 55 -84.17 20.43 30.28
CA GLY A 55 -83.25 19.48 30.86
C GLY A 55 -83.78 18.89 32.17
N PRO A 56 -83.13 17.83 32.66
CA PRO A 56 -83.54 17.12 33.87
C PRO A 56 -83.70 18.00 35.12
N ARG A 57 -82.86 19.04 35.28
CA ARG A 57 -82.96 20.00 36.40
C ARG A 57 -84.26 20.81 36.36
N ALA A 58 -84.64 21.30 35.18
CA ALA A 58 -85.86 22.09 34.99
C ALA A 58 -87.10 21.23 35.22
N LEU A 59 -87.10 20.00 34.69
CA LEU A 59 -88.17 19.02 34.89
C LEU A 59 -88.35 18.65 36.37
N LEU A 60 -87.25 18.41 37.10
CA LEU A 60 -87.32 18.08 38.53
C LEU A 60 -87.88 19.26 39.34
N LYS A 61 -87.46 20.49 39.01
CA LYS A 61 -87.99 21.70 39.64
C LYS A 61 -89.50 21.85 39.40
N GLU A 62 -89.94 21.69 38.16
CA GLU A 62 -91.36 21.78 37.81
C GLU A 62 -92.18 20.67 38.46
N PHE A 63 -91.65 19.45 38.50
CA PHE A 63 -92.24 18.31 39.17
C PHE A 63 -92.47 18.56 40.67
N ILE A 64 -91.43 19.01 41.39
CA ILE A 64 -91.51 19.33 42.83
C ILE A 64 -92.55 20.44 43.07
N VAL A 65 -92.49 21.54 42.31
CA VAL A 65 -93.43 22.67 42.46
C VAL A 65 -94.87 22.23 42.16
N ARG A 66 -95.10 21.40 41.14
CA ARG A 66 -96.43 20.92 40.77
C ARG A 66 -97.03 20.01 41.84
N LYS A 67 -96.26 19.06 42.38
CA LYS A 67 -96.72 18.18 43.46
C LYS A 67 -96.99 18.94 44.76
N MET A 68 -96.11 19.87 45.12
CA MET A 68 -96.33 20.76 46.28
C MET A 68 -97.62 21.60 46.13
N ARG A 69 -97.94 22.08 44.92
CA ARG A 69 -99.17 22.85 44.65
C ARG A 69 -100.44 22.03 44.85
N ASN A 70 -100.41 20.75 44.52
CA ASN A 70 -101.58 19.88 44.61
C ASN A 70 -101.82 19.34 46.03
N GLY A 71 -100.87 19.51 46.96
CA GLY A 71 -100.97 19.00 48.33
C GLY A 71 -100.50 17.55 48.52
N ASP A 72 -99.95 16.94 47.47
CA ASP A 72 -99.56 15.52 47.42
C ASP A 72 -98.14 15.30 48.00
N ILE A 73 -97.93 15.68 49.26
CA ILE A 73 -96.60 15.69 49.90
C ILE A 73 -96.03 14.29 50.11
N GLU A 74 -96.84 13.32 50.54
CA GLU A 74 -96.38 11.94 50.74
C GLU A 74 -96.05 11.25 49.39
N ASP A 75 -96.86 11.48 48.36
CA ASP A 75 -96.57 11.02 46.99
C ASP A 75 -95.26 11.63 46.46
N LEU A 76 -95.01 12.92 46.73
CA LEU A 76 -93.76 13.57 46.32
C LEU A 76 -92.56 12.85 46.95
N ARG A 77 -92.66 12.43 48.21
CA ARG A 77 -91.60 11.70 48.91
C ARG A 77 -91.34 10.34 48.29
N GLU A 78 -92.38 9.58 47.97
CA GLU A 78 -92.25 8.26 47.32
C GLU A 78 -91.69 8.38 45.90
N GLU A 79 -92.18 9.32 45.09
CA GLU A 79 -91.71 9.50 43.71
C GLU A 79 -90.24 9.98 43.67
N LEU A 80 -89.81 10.85 44.58
CA LEU A 80 -88.39 11.24 44.71
C LEU A 80 -87.49 10.05 45.09
N LEU A 81 -87.99 9.09 45.87
CA LEU A 81 -87.26 7.84 46.15
C LEU A 81 -87.18 6.93 44.92
N VAL A 82 -88.19 6.95 44.03
CA VAL A 82 -88.15 6.23 42.74
C VAL A 82 -87.07 6.81 41.83
N PHE A 83 -86.96 8.13 41.70
CA PHE A 83 -85.88 8.78 40.95
C PHE A 83 -84.48 8.41 41.47
N GLN A 84 -84.33 8.17 42.78
CA GLN A 84 -83.09 7.68 43.37
C GLN A 84 -82.84 6.20 43.05
N LYS A 85 -83.86 5.34 43.11
CA LYS A 85 -83.73 3.92 42.73
C LYS A 85 -83.39 3.74 41.24
N LEU A 86 -83.86 4.63 40.38
CA LEU A 86 -83.53 4.66 38.95
C LEU A 86 -82.10 5.17 38.67
N GLY A 87 -81.35 5.60 39.70
CA GLY A 87 -79.97 6.08 39.55
C GLY A 87 -79.85 7.49 38.97
N LEU A 88 -80.96 8.21 38.79
CA LEU A 88 -80.98 9.58 38.27
C LEU A 88 -80.65 10.61 39.35
N LEU A 89 -81.05 10.36 40.60
CA LEU A 89 -80.74 11.21 41.76
C LEU A 89 -79.84 10.46 42.74
N GLN A 90 -78.62 10.95 42.96
CA GLN A 90 -77.75 10.35 43.99
C GLN A 90 -78.23 10.75 45.39
N HIS A 91 -78.62 12.03 45.56
CA HIS A 91 -79.26 12.54 46.76
C HIS A 91 -80.05 13.82 46.49
N ILE A 92 -81.12 14.06 47.25
CA ILE A 92 -81.87 15.32 47.27
C ILE A 92 -82.17 15.74 48.71
N CYS A 93 -82.01 17.03 49.00
CA CYS A 93 -82.32 17.68 50.26
C CYS A 93 -83.22 18.89 49.98
N ILE A 94 -84.34 18.98 50.68
CA ILE A 94 -85.24 20.13 50.62
C ILE A 94 -85.24 20.79 51.99
N PHE A 95 -85.02 22.10 52.01
CA PHE A 95 -84.96 22.93 53.19
C PHE A 95 -86.12 23.92 53.18
N ASP A 96 -86.62 24.28 54.36
CA ASP A 96 -87.56 25.40 54.50
C ASP A 96 -86.85 26.76 54.34
N SER A 97 -87.62 27.85 54.43
CA SER A 97 -87.11 29.22 54.30
C SER A 97 -86.15 29.65 55.42
N SER A 98 -86.12 28.93 56.53
CA SER A 98 -85.20 29.13 57.66
C SER A 98 -83.94 28.24 57.58
N GLY A 99 -83.82 27.44 56.52
CA GLY A 99 -82.72 26.49 56.34
C GLY A 99 -82.86 25.19 57.14
N ARG A 100 -84.01 24.91 57.77
CA ARG A 100 -84.24 23.60 58.41
C ARG A 100 -84.53 22.55 57.34
N LEU A 101 -83.95 21.38 57.51
CA LEU A 101 -84.13 20.25 56.61
C LEU A 101 -85.56 19.71 56.71
N TRP A 102 -86.30 19.77 55.60
CA TRP A 102 -87.67 19.26 55.47
C TRP A 102 -87.67 17.83 54.92
N PHE A 103 -86.86 17.56 53.90
CA PHE A 103 -86.75 16.24 53.27
C PHE A 103 -85.31 15.92 52.91
N ARG A 104 -84.92 14.65 53.06
CA ARG A 104 -83.64 14.12 52.61
C ARG A 104 -83.83 12.71 52.05
N SER A 105 -83.24 12.45 50.89
CA SER A 105 -83.09 11.10 50.35
C SER A 105 -81.67 10.55 50.61
N GLY A 106 -81.59 9.29 51.06
CA GLY A 106 -80.35 8.55 51.27
C GLY A 106 -79.65 8.69 52.64
N THR A 107 -78.80 7.71 52.96
CA THR A 107 -78.05 7.56 54.23
C THR A 107 -76.58 7.95 54.16
N SER A 108 -76.06 8.30 52.98
CA SER A 108 -74.63 8.60 52.80
C SER A 108 -74.24 9.90 53.52
N PRO A 109 -73.08 9.97 54.21
CA PRO A 109 -72.61 11.16 54.91
C PRO A 109 -72.13 12.20 53.90
N VAL A 110 -73.06 12.81 53.18
CA VAL A 110 -72.77 14.00 52.39
C VAL A 110 -72.44 15.10 53.39
N ARG A 111 -71.28 15.74 53.22
CA ARG A 111 -70.95 16.98 53.90
C ARG A 111 -71.97 18.00 53.41
N LEU A 112 -73.10 18.09 54.10
CA LEU A 112 -74.11 19.12 53.84
C LEU A 112 -73.34 20.44 53.86
N PRO A 113 -73.41 21.25 52.79
CA PRO A 113 -72.72 22.52 52.80
C PRO A 113 -73.12 23.27 54.07
N VAL A 114 -72.15 23.85 54.78
CA VAL A 114 -72.47 24.69 55.93
C VAL A 114 -73.02 25.98 55.36
N PHE A 115 -74.33 26.04 55.25
CA PHE A 115 -75.03 27.15 54.64
C PHE A 115 -75.07 28.30 55.64
N ASN A 116 -74.25 29.33 55.43
CA ASN A 116 -74.46 30.61 56.10
C ASN A 116 -75.59 31.32 55.36
N ASP A 117 -76.61 31.83 56.09
CA ASP A 117 -77.85 32.38 55.49
C ASP A 117 -77.61 33.37 54.34
N LYS A 118 -76.50 34.11 54.37
CA LYS A 118 -76.13 35.08 53.31
C LYS A 118 -75.66 34.45 51.99
N GLU A 119 -75.07 33.26 51.99
CA GLU A 119 -74.60 32.61 50.76
C GLU A 119 -75.74 31.91 50.01
N LEU A 120 -76.64 31.21 50.72
CA LEU A 120 -77.77 30.48 50.13
C LEU A 120 -78.74 31.43 49.38
N ILE A 121 -79.00 32.60 49.97
CA ILE A 121 -79.84 33.64 49.40
C ILE A 121 -79.18 34.23 48.15
N CYS A 122 -77.85 34.37 48.11
CA CYS A 122 -77.14 34.92 46.95
C CYS A 122 -76.96 33.92 45.80
N THR A 123 -76.69 32.63 46.05
CA THR A 123 -76.51 31.65 44.95
C THR A 123 -77.83 31.36 44.23
N ALA A 124 -78.93 31.29 44.98
CA ALA A 124 -80.26 31.02 44.43
C ALA A 124 -80.94 32.26 43.82
N CYS A 125 -80.59 33.48 44.26
CA CYS A 125 -81.13 34.73 43.68
C CYS A 125 -80.23 35.38 42.62
N HIS A 126 -78.90 35.25 42.71
CA HIS A 126 -77.94 35.94 41.82
C HIS A 126 -77.06 35.01 40.98
N GLY A 127 -77.16 33.68 41.12
CA GLY A 127 -76.41 32.73 40.29
C GLY A 127 -74.87 32.92 40.35
N LYS A 128 -74.32 33.47 41.44
CA LYS A 128 -72.86 33.68 41.55
C LYS A 128 -72.14 32.37 41.83
N ARG A 129 -71.27 32.04 40.87
CA ARG A 129 -70.54 30.80 40.63
C ARG A 129 -69.51 30.49 41.74
N GLY A 130 -69.86 29.60 42.66
CA GLY A 130 -68.86 28.73 43.30
C GLY A 130 -68.35 27.73 42.26
N LYS A 131 -67.18 27.08 42.47
CA LYS A 131 -66.65 26.02 41.59
C LYS A 131 -67.77 25.01 41.30
N HIS A 132 -68.37 25.11 40.12
CA HIS A 132 -69.54 24.32 39.74
C HIS A 132 -69.13 22.87 39.61
N ASP A 133 -69.60 22.04 40.53
CA ASP A 133 -69.80 20.63 40.25
C ASP A 133 -71.08 20.54 39.38
N PRO A 134 -70.99 20.23 38.08
CA PRO A 134 -72.16 20.15 37.19
C PRO A 134 -73.17 19.09 37.64
N ASP A 135 -72.79 18.15 38.50
CA ASP A 135 -73.71 17.16 39.05
C ASP A 135 -74.62 17.75 40.15
N ASN A 136 -74.13 18.77 40.87
CA ASN A 136 -74.82 19.38 42.00
C ASN A 136 -75.58 20.63 41.57
N PHE A 137 -76.84 20.75 41.99
CA PHE A 137 -77.63 21.95 41.74
C PHE A 137 -78.49 22.34 42.90
N THR A 138 -78.71 23.65 42.98
CA THR A 138 -79.53 24.29 44.00
C THR A 138 -80.53 25.21 43.33
N PHE A 139 -81.80 25.16 43.74
CA PHE A 139 -82.77 26.16 43.32
C PHE A 139 -83.70 26.55 44.46
N ALA A 140 -84.17 27.80 44.42
CA ALA A 140 -85.16 28.32 45.35
C ALA A 140 -86.59 27.96 44.89
N LEU A 141 -87.41 27.50 45.84
CA LEU A 141 -88.85 27.37 45.71
C LEU A 141 -89.48 28.71 46.05
N ARG A 142 -90.00 29.43 45.05
CA ARG A 142 -90.61 30.76 45.24
C ARG A 142 -92.09 30.64 45.58
N ASN A 143 -92.56 31.51 46.46
CA ASN A 143 -93.98 31.64 46.77
C ASN A 143 -94.72 32.23 45.56
N GLY A 144 -95.40 31.38 44.80
CA GLY A 144 -96.29 31.79 43.71
C GLY A 144 -97.73 31.97 44.21
N VAL A 145 -98.59 32.54 43.36
CA VAL A 145 -100.01 32.81 43.68
C VAL A 145 -100.75 31.57 44.21
N ALA A 146 -100.42 30.38 43.67
CA ALA A 146 -101.01 29.12 44.09
C ALA A 146 -100.51 28.59 45.46
N CYS A 147 -99.40 29.13 45.98
CA CYS A 147 -98.78 28.70 47.24
C CYS A 147 -99.17 29.61 48.42
N GLU A 148 -99.74 30.80 48.15
CA GLU A 148 -100.14 31.78 49.17
C GLU A 148 -101.16 31.23 50.18
N ARG A 149 -101.99 30.28 49.75
CA ARG A 149 -103.00 29.66 50.61
C ARG A 149 -102.39 28.88 51.78
N CYS A 150 -101.21 28.30 51.59
CA CYS A 150 -100.52 27.50 52.60
C CYS A 150 -99.36 28.25 53.27
N HIS A 151 -98.69 29.15 52.53
CA HIS A 151 -97.48 29.86 53.00
C HIS A 151 -97.68 31.36 53.26
N GLY A 152 -98.90 31.88 53.12
CA GLY A 152 -99.25 33.30 53.29
C GLY A 152 -98.90 34.17 52.07
N SER A 153 -99.45 35.39 52.01
CA SER A 153 -99.27 36.33 50.89
C SER A 153 -97.91 37.05 50.86
N SER A 154 -96.94 36.62 51.67
CA SER A 154 -95.59 37.22 51.66
C SER A 154 -94.85 36.83 50.39
N LYS A 155 -94.46 37.82 49.57
CA LYS A 155 -93.53 37.62 48.45
C LYS A 155 -92.19 37.14 49.01
N GLY A 156 -91.75 35.94 48.63
CA GLY A 156 -90.48 35.39 49.13
C GLY A 156 -90.20 33.95 48.69
N THR A 157 -89.07 33.42 49.16
CA THR A 157 -88.67 32.02 48.98
C THR A 157 -89.25 31.18 50.11
N ILE A 158 -89.95 30.10 49.79
CA ILE A 158 -90.56 29.16 50.76
C ILE A 158 -89.54 28.12 51.23
N GLY A 159 -88.56 27.81 50.38
CA GLY A 159 -87.54 26.81 50.68
C GLY A 159 -86.51 26.66 49.58
N TYR A 160 -85.54 25.78 49.81
CA TYR A 160 -84.44 25.52 48.90
C TYR A 160 -84.31 24.03 48.63
N VAL A 161 -84.02 23.68 47.38
CA VAL A 161 -83.72 22.30 47.00
C VAL A 161 -82.26 22.22 46.63
N TYR A 162 -81.53 21.30 47.25
CA TYR A 162 -80.19 20.88 46.88
C TYR A 162 -80.25 19.43 46.40
N ALA A 163 -79.84 19.16 45.17
CA ALA A 163 -79.84 17.82 44.63
C ALA A 163 -78.57 17.54 43.83
N ARG A 164 -78.14 16.28 43.84
CA ARG A 164 -77.13 15.77 42.92
C ARG A 164 -77.76 14.81 41.94
N MET A 165 -77.65 15.14 40.67
CA MET A 165 -78.13 14.31 39.58
C MET A 165 -76.96 13.73 38.84
N VAL A 166 -77.09 12.45 38.49
CA VAL A 166 -76.11 11.70 37.70
C VAL A 166 -76.88 11.07 36.55
N LEU A 167 -76.30 11.05 35.35
CA LEU A 167 -76.89 10.38 34.19
C LEU A 167 -76.35 8.94 34.13
N PRO A 168 -77.13 7.92 34.53
CA PRO A 168 -76.67 6.54 34.54
C PRO A 168 -76.37 6.07 33.11
N GLY A 169 -75.22 5.43 32.92
CA GLY A 169 -74.75 4.90 31.63
C GLY A 169 -73.76 5.80 30.88
N MET A 170 -73.58 7.07 31.29
CA MET A 170 -72.55 7.94 30.70
C MET A 170 -71.13 7.39 30.89
N ASP A 171 -70.82 6.83 32.07
CA ASP A 171 -69.52 6.21 32.35
C ASP A 171 -69.22 4.98 31.47
N LEU A 172 -70.26 4.24 31.06
CA LEU A 172 -70.13 3.04 30.22
C LEU A 172 -69.83 3.42 28.76
N ILE A 173 -70.46 4.50 28.28
CA ILE A 173 -70.18 5.07 26.95
C ILE A 173 -68.74 5.58 26.91
N GLU A 174 -68.31 6.32 27.95
CA GLU A 174 -66.94 6.84 28.05
C GLU A 174 -65.87 5.73 28.02
N GLN A 175 -66.11 4.59 28.69
CA GLN A 175 -65.18 3.47 28.70
C GLN A 175 -65.10 2.72 27.36
N SER A 176 -66.22 2.61 26.65
CA SER A 176 -66.28 1.95 25.34
C SER A 176 -65.51 2.75 24.29
N ASP A 177 -65.80 4.05 24.21
CA ASP A 177 -65.18 4.95 23.24
C ASP A 177 -63.67 5.00 23.44
N ARG A 178 -63.20 5.12 24.69
CA ARG A 178 -61.77 5.13 25.01
C ARG A 178 -61.04 3.89 24.51
N ARG A 179 -61.65 2.70 24.56
CA ARG A 179 -61.01 1.46 24.10
C ARG A 179 -60.88 1.42 22.58
N GLU A 180 -61.88 1.90 21.85
CA GLU A 180 -61.84 1.96 20.39
C GLU A 180 -60.77 2.93 19.89
N TYR A 181 -60.69 4.12 20.48
CA TYR A 181 -59.62 5.08 20.17
C TYR A 181 -58.22 4.52 20.47
N LEU A 182 -58.04 3.86 21.62
CA LEU A 182 -56.76 3.22 21.96
C LEU A 182 -56.32 2.18 20.92
N PHE A 183 -57.27 1.39 20.39
CA PHE A 183 -56.97 0.40 19.37
C PHE A 183 -56.58 1.05 18.04
N ILE A 184 -57.29 2.10 17.62
CA ILE A 184 -56.98 2.85 16.40
C ILE A 184 -55.58 3.47 16.48
N TYR A 185 -55.23 4.11 17.60
CA TYR A 185 -53.89 4.67 17.80
C TYR A 185 -52.79 3.62 17.79
N PHE A 186 -53.05 2.46 18.37
CA PHE A 186 -52.10 1.34 18.32
C PHE A 186 -51.83 0.89 16.88
N ILE A 187 -52.88 0.71 16.08
CA ILE A 187 -52.75 0.34 14.66
C ILE A 187 -51.99 1.41 13.88
N MET A 188 -52.39 2.67 14.03
CA MET A 188 -51.73 3.79 13.35
C MET A 188 -50.25 3.85 13.71
N GLY A 189 -49.90 3.66 14.99
CA GLY A 189 -48.52 3.60 15.44
C GLY A 189 -47.74 2.45 14.83
N ALA A 190 -48.32 1.25 14.79
CA ALA A 190 -47.69 0.09 14.16
C ALA A 190 -47.42 0.33 12.67
N ILE A 191 -48.35 0.97 11.94
CA ILE A 191 -48.19 1.31 10.52
C ILE A 191 -47.05 2.31 10.33
N VAL A 192 -47.01 3.40 11.10
CA VAL A 192 -45.95 4.42 11.01
C VAL A 192 -44.58 3.80 11.30
N LEU A 193 -44.49 2.91 12.30
CA LEU A 193 -43.26 2.20 12.63
C LEU A 193 -42.81 1.26 11.52
N PHE A 194 -43.73 0.51 10.91
CA PHE A 194 -43.43 -0.38 9.81
C PHE A 194 -42.92 0.37 8.58
N ILE A 195 -43.61 1.44 8.18
CA ILE A 195 -43.24 2.28 7.03
C ILE A 195 -41.93 3.02 7.31
N GLY A 196 -41.79 3.67 8.46
CA GLY A 196 -40.59 4.41 8.83
C GLY A 196 -39.37 3.50 8.99
N GLY A 197 -39.54 2.31 9.58
CA GLY A 197 -38.49 1.30 9.68
C GLY A 197 -38.06 0.78 8.31
N GLY A 198 -39.01 0.50 7.42
CA GLY A 198 -38.74 0.12 6.03
C GLY A 198 -37.99 1.20 5.26
N TYR A 199 -38.39 2.47 5.42
CA TYR A 199 -37.72 3.62 4.83
C TYR A 199 -36.27 3.74 5.30
N VAL A 200 -36.02 3.75 6.62
CA VAL A 200 -34.66 3.81 7.19
C VAL A 200 -33.81 2.62 6.72
N HIS A 201 -34.40 1.43 6.69
CA HIS A 201 -33.68 0.23 6.22
C HIS A 201 -33.26 0.34 4.76
N TYR A 202 -34.20 0.76 3.89
CA TYR A 202 -33.98 0.83 2.45
C TYR A 202 -33.02 1.97 2.06
N TYR A 203 -33.23 3.18 2.59
CA TYR A 203 -32.50 4.38 2.19
C TYR A 203 -31.17 4.58 2.92
N ILE A 204 -30.99 4.05 4.13
CA ILE A 204 -29.77 4.26 4.92
C ILE A 204 -29.02 2.94 5.14
N VAL A 205 -29.66 1.97 5.82
CA VAL A 205 -28.95 0.77 6.31
C VAL A 205 -28.39 -0.07 5.16
N ARG A 206 -29.19 -0.32 4.13
CA ARG A 206 -28.77 -1.12 2.96
C ARG A 206 -27.57 -0.51 2.24
N ARG A 207 -27.52 0.83 2.12
CA ARG A 207 -26.44 1.56 1.44
C ARG A 207 -25.15 1.57 2.27
N LEU A 208 -25.24 1.82 3.57
CA LEU A 208 -24.08 1.69 4.47
C LEU A 208 -23.51 0.26 4.49
N GLN A 209 -24.37 -0.77 4.40
CA GLN A 209 -23.92 -2.15 4.27
C GLN A 209 -23.21 -2.43 2.94
N ALA A 210 -23.60 -1.76 1.85
CA ALA A 210 -22.90 -1.86 0.57
C ALA A 210 -21.48 -1.29 0.65
N ILE A 211 -21.32 -0.09 1.23
CA ILE A 211 -20.01 0.53 1.46
C ILE A 211 -19.13 -0.36 2.35
N ASN A 212 -19.67 -0.86 3.47
CA ASN A 212 -18.91 -1.72 4.37
C ASN A 212 -18.45 -3.03 3.71
N ARG A 213 -19.29 -3.60 2.82
CA ARG A 213 -18.89 -4.77 2.01
C ARG A 213 -17.75 -4.42 1.07
N ALA A 214 -17.82 -3.29 0.36
CA ALA A 214 -16.74 -2.86 -0.54
C ALA A 214 -15.41 -2.62 0.20
N ILE A 215 -15.45 -2.02 1.40
CA ILE A 215 -14.26 -1.87 2.26
C ILE A 215 -13.68 -3.23 2.63
N THR A 216 -14.52 -4.16 3.07
CA THR A 216 -14.07 -5.51 3.48
C THR A 216 -13.48 -6.29 2.30
N SER A 217 -14.09 -6.19 1.11
CA SER A 217 -13.56 -6.80 -0.11
C SER A 217 -12.23 -6.16 -0.52
N PHE A 218 -12.09 -4.84 -0.39
CA PHE A 218 -10.84 -4.12 -0.67
C PHE A 218 -9.70 -4.57 0.26
N GLU A 219 -9.98 -4.77 1.56
CA GLU A 219 -9.01 -5.35 2.51
C GLU A 219 -8.59 -6.78 2.11
N ALA A 220 -9.47 -7.53 1.44
CA ALA A 220 -9.16 -8.86 0.91
C ALA A 220 -8.49 -8.82 -0.48
N GLY A 221 -8.20 -7.63 -1.02
CA GLY A 221 -7.56 -7.44 -2.33
C GLY A 221 -8.52 -7.50 -3.52
N GLN A 222 -9.84 -7.57 -3.30
CA GLN A 222 -10.86 -7.59 -4.34
C GLN A 222 -11.58 -6.24 -4.37
N TRP A 223 -11.21 -5.37 -5.30
CA TRP A 223 -11.84 -4.06 -5.43
C TRP A 223 -13.03 -4.10 -6.38
N GLU A 224 -14.20 -3.71 -5.85
CA GLU A 224 -15.36 -3.35 -6.64
C GLU A 224 -15.85 -1.96 -6.20
N PRO A 225 -16.04 -1.02 -7.14
CA PRO A 225 -16.50 0.32 -6.79
C PRO A 225 -17.95 0.28 -6.28
N VAL A 226 -18.21 1.06 -5.23
CA VAL A 226 -19.57 1.24 -4.73
C VAL A 226 -20.33 2.07 -5.76
N LYS A 227 -21.41 1.51 -6.32
CA LYS A 227 -22.32 2.21 -7.24
C LYS A 227 -23.44 2.84 -6.43
N ASP A 228 -23.47 4.17 -6.39
CA ASP A 228 -24.46 4.96 -5.67
C ASP A 228 -24.77 6.24 -6.47
N GLU A 229 -25.98 6.34 -7.00
CA GLU A 229 -26.40 7.39 -7.95
C GLU A 229 -27.07 8.58 -7.26
N THR A 230 -27.20 8.57 -5.93
CA THR A 230 -27.79 9.68 -5.20
C THR A 230 -26.79 10.83 -4.99
N GLU A 231 -27.31 12.00 -4.61
CA GLU A 231 -26.53 13.20 -4.34
C GLU A 231 -26.52 13.59 -2.85
N ASP A 232 -26.53 12.59 -1.96
CA ASP A 232 -26.49 12.78 -0.51
C ASP A 232 -25.10 12.48 0.10
N GLU A 233 -24.98 12.66 1.41
CA GLU A 233 -23.73 12.48 2.16
C GLU A 233 -23.23 11.03 2.09
N ILE A 234 -24.14 10.05 2.01
CA ILE A 234 -23.78 8.64 1.87
C ILE A 234 -23.13 8.40 0.50
N ALA A 235 -23.66 9.00 -0.57
CA ALA A 235 -23.05 8.91 -1.89
C ALA A 235 -21.70 9.65 -1.96
N GLU A 236 -21.54 10.75 -1.22
CA GLU A 236 -20.24 11.42 -1.08
C GLU A 236 -19.19 10.52 -0.42
N ILE A 237 -19.56 9.78 0.63
CA ILE A 237 -18.70 8.78 1.25
C ILE A 237 -18.33 7.66 0.26
N SER A 238 -19.31 7.13 -0.48
CA SER A 238 -19.07 6.13 -1.54
C SER A 238 -18.07 6.62 -2.58
N ARG A 239 -18.24 7.86 -3.09
CA ARG A 239 -17.31 8.48 -4.06
C ARG A 239 -15.92 8.69 -3.47
N SER A 240 -15.82 9.14 -2.22
CA SER A 240 -14.54 9.35 -1.54
C SER A 240 -13.79 8.05 -1.30
N PHE A 241 -14.49 6.98 -0.89
CA PHE A 241 -13.91 5.65 -0.78
C PHE A 241 -13.41 5.14 -2.14
N ASN A 242 -14.21 5.24 -3.20
CA ASN A 242 -13.81 4.80 -4.54
C ASN A 242 -12.54 5.53 -5.02
N ARG A 243 -12.46 6.87 -4.86
CA ARG A 243 -11.25 7.66 -5.21
C ARG A 243 -10.03 7.22 -4.41
N MET A 244 -10.18 6.96 -3.11
CA MET A 244 -9.09 6.47 -2.27
C MET A 244 -8.61 5.10 -2.72
N ALA A 245 -9.53 4.15 -2.94
CA ALA A 245 -9.22 2.80 -3.38
C ALA A 245 -8.50 2.79 -4.74
N GLU A 246 -9.02 3.56 -5.71
CA GLU A 246 -8.40 3.73 -7.02
C GLU A 246 -6.98 4.31 -6.91
N ARG A 247 -6.79 5.35 -6.09
CA ARG A 247 -5.47 5.96 -5.88
C ARG A 247 -4.47 5.00 -5.26
N ILE A 248 -4.89 4.17 -4.30
CA ILE A 248 -4.01 3.17 -3.69
C ILE A 248 -3.62 2.11 -4.71
N ILE A 249 -4.58 1.61 -5.49
CA ILE A 249 -4.34 0.60 -6.53
C ILE A 249 -3.38 1.14 -7.59
N SER A 250 -3.63 2.35 -8.09
CA SER A 250 -2.77 2.97 -9.12
C SER A 250 -1.37 3.25 -8.59
N THR A 251 -1.24 3.82 -7.38
CA THR A 251 0.05 4.09 -6.75
C THR A 251 0.84 2.80 -6.52
N GLN A 252 0.19 1.72 -6.06
CA GLN A 252 0.85 0.43 -5.87
C GLN A 252 1.28 -0.18 -7.20
N ALA A 253 0.44 -0.07 -8.24
CA ALA A 253 0.77 -0.55 -9.58
C ALA A 253 1.96 0.22 -10.19
N GLU A 254 1.98 1.55 -10.04
CA GLU A 254 3.10 2.40 -10.47
C GLU A 254 4.39 2.08 -9.71
N LEU A 255 4.30 1.91 -8.39
CA LEU A 255 5.45 1.51 -7.57
C LEU A 255 6.00 0.14 -8.00
N ASN A 256 5.12 -0.83 -8.24
CA ASN A 256 5.51 -2.16 -8.71
C ASN A 256 6.15 -2.08 -10.11
N LYS A 257 5.58 -1.27 -11.02
CA LYS A 257 6.12 -1.04 -12.36
C LYS A 257 7.49 -0.37 -12.31
N SER A 258 7.68 0.63 -11.45
CA SER A 258 8.96 1.31 -11.23
C SER A 258 10.02 0.35 -10.66
N ARG A 259 9.65 -0.45 -9.65
CA ARG A 259 10.54 -1.49 -9.10
C ARG A 259 10.94 -2.53 -10.13
N ALA A 260 9.98 -3.03 -10.91
CA ALA A 260 10.25 -3.99 -11.98
C ALA A 260 11.14 -3.40 -13.08
N TYR A 261 10.92 -2.13 -13.43
CA TYR A 261 11.76 -1.41 -14.38
C TYR A 261 13.20 -1.27 -13.87
N LEU A 262 13.41 -0.82 -12.62
CA LEU A 262 14.75 -0.71 -12.02
C LEU A 262 15.46 -2.06 -11.94
N LYS A 263 14.75 -3.12 -11.52
CA LYS A 263 15.30 -4.48 -11.48
C LYS A 263 15.73 -4.95 -12.88
N ASN A 264 14.88 -4.76 -13.89
CA ASN A 264 15.20 -5.13 -15.26
C ASN A 264 16.37 -4.32 -15.83
N LEU A 265 16.47 -3.03 -15.54
CA LEU A 265 17.62 -2.23 -15.96
C LEU A 265 18.93 -2.79 -15.42
N LEU A 266 18.98 -3.10 -14.12
CA LEU A 266 20.18 -3.63 -13.47
C LEU A 266 20.50 -5.06 -13.93
N ASP A 267 19.49 -5.91 -14.13
CA ASP A 267 19.65 -7.30 -14.57
C ASP A 267 20.09 -7.45 -16.04
N ASN A 268 19.89 -6.41 -16.87
CA ASN A 268 20.39 -6.39 -18.25
C ASN A 268 21.76 -5.71 -18.38
N MET A 269 22.35 -5.22 -17.30
CA MET A 269 23.74 -4.74 -17.32
C MET A 269 24.70 -5.92 -17.41
N THR A 270 25.74 -5.79 -18.24
CA THR A 270 26.85 -6.75 -18.33
C THR A 270 27.80 -6.64 -17.15
N ASP A 271 27.91 -5.45 -16.57
CA ASP A 271 28.71 -5.23 -15.36
C ASP A 271 28.04 -5.90 -14.17
N MET A 272 28.83 -6.51 -13.30
CA MET A 272 28.36 -7.03 -12.03
C MET A 272 28.04 -5.85 -11.10
N VAL A 273 26.90 -5.91 -10.44
CA VAL A 273 26.45 -4.90 -9.47
C VAL A 273 26.06 -5.59 -8.18
N VAL A 274 26.66 -5.16 -7.07
CA VAL A 274 26.42 -5.67 -5.73
C VAL A 274 26.13 -4.49 -4.80
N VAL A 275 25.09 -4.59 -3.98
CA VAL A 275 24.80 -3.60 -2.93
C VAL A 275 25.10 -4.23 -1.59
N ILE A 276 25.94 -3.58 -0.79
CA ILE A 276 26.44 -4.10 0.48
C ILE A 276 26.14 -3.09 1.59
N ASP A 277 25.67 -3.56 2.74
CA ASP A 277 25.43 -2.72 3.92
C ASP A 277 26.66 -2.58 4.84
N ARG A 278 26.51 -1.80 5.92
CA ARG A 278 27.57 -1.56 6.91
C ARG A 278 28.02 -2.80 7.67
N GLN A 279 27.22 -3.86 7.68
CA GLN A 279 27.53 -5.14 8.32
C GLN A 279 28.21 -6.11 7.34
N HIS A 280 28.57 -5.63 6.14
CA HIS A 280 29.14 -6.39 5.02
C HIS A 280 28.14 -7.37 4.38
N VAL A 281 26.84 -7.24 4.66
CA VAL A 281 25.80 -8.12 4.14
C VAL A 281 25.38 -7.65 2.76
N ILE A 282 25.32 -8.59 1.82
CA ILE A 282 24.86 -8.36 0.45
C ILE A 282 23.34 -8.20 0.47
N GLN A 283 22.86 -7.03 0.07
CA GLN A 283 21.44 -6.67 0.03
C GLN A 283 20.82 -6.87 -1.36
N TYR A 284 21.63 -6.76 -2.41
CA TYR A 284 21.21 -6.94 -3.78
C TYR A 284 22.38 -7.37 -4.66
N VAL A 285 22.08 -8.20 -5.66
CA VAL A 285 22.97 -8.54 -6.76
C VAL A 285 22.17 -8.54 -8.06
N ASN A 286 22.79 -8.09 -9.15
CA ASN A 286 22.20 -8.25 -10.47
C ASN A 286 22.50 -9.63 -11.07
N ARG A 287 21.80 -9.95 -12.16
CA ARG A 287 22.00 -11.20 -12.91
C ARG A 287 23.46 -11.47 -13.31
N ALA A 288 24.20 -10.47 -13.79
CA ALA A 288 25.59 -10.64 -14.19
C ALA A 288 26.49 -11.13 -13.05
N THR A 289 26.24 -10.65 -11.82
CA THR A 289 26.98 -11.12 -10.62
C THR A 289 26.69 -12.59 -10.33
N LEU A 290 25.43 -13.02 -10.43
CA LEU A 290 25.03 -14.41 -10.17
C LEU A 290 25.64 -15.37 -11.21
N GLU A 291 25.65 -14.97 -12.48
CA GLU A 291 26.27 -15.72 -13.57
C GLU A 291 27.79 -15.84 -13.36
N PHE A 292 28.46 -14.75 -12.99
CA PHE A 292 29.90 -14.76 -12.68
C PHE A 292 30.24 -15.67 -11.50
N LEU A 293 29.44 -15.64 -10.42
CA LEU A 293 29.64 -16.48 -9.24
C LEU A 293 29.20 -17.93 -9.44
N ASN A 294 28.46 -18.22 -10.50
CA ASN A 294 27.76 -19.49 -10.74
C ASN A 294 26.93 -19.94 -9.51
N LYS A 295 26.13 -19.02 -8.95
CA LYS A 295 25.32 -19.22 -7.74
C LYS A 295 23.89 -18.68 -7.90
N GLY A 296 22.94 -19.23 -7.14
CA GLY A 296 21.58 -18.70 -7.06
C GLY A 296 21.48 -17.47 -6.15
N GLU A 297 20.41 -16.68 -6.33
CA GLU A 297 20.15 -15.47 -5.53
C GLU A 297 20.09 -15.76 -4.01
N SER A 298 19.46 -16.88 -3.63
CA SER A 298 19.34 -17.33 -2.23
C SER A 298 20.67 -17.70 -1.57
N ASP A 299 21.69 -18.02 -2.36
CA ASP A 299 23.01 -18.41 -1.86
C ASP A 299 23.94 -17.21 -1.66
N VAL A 300 23.50 -16.02 -2.06
CA VAL A 300 24.30 -14.79 -2.12
C VAL A 300 23.66 -13.67 -1.29
N ILE A 301 22.38 -13.36 -1.51
CA ILE A 301 21.69 -12.29 -0.78
C ILE A 301 21.53 -12.68 0.69
N GLY A 302 21.80 -11.73 1.59
CA GLY A 302 21.78 -11.93 3.04
C GLY A 302 23.08 -12.51 3.61
N ARG A 303 24.04 -12.90 2.76
CA ARG A 303 25.37 -13.35 3.20
C ARG A 303 26.39 -12.22 3.21
N LYS A 304 27.52 -12.44 3.88
CA LYS A 304 28.60 -11.44 3.92
C LYS A 304 29.46 -11.48 2.66
N CYS A 305 29.89 -10.32 2.16
CA CYS A 305 30.68 -10.22 0.93
C CYS A 305 31.98 -11.06 0.99
N HIS A 306 32.71 -11.00 2.10
CA HIS A 306 33.97 -11.74 2.27
C HIS A 306 33.79 -13.27 2.28
N GLU A 307 32.62 -13.77 2.71
CA GLU A 307 32.29 -15.20 2.64
C GLU A 307 31.98 -15.64 1.21
N VAL A 308 31.29 -14.79 0.45
CA VAL A 308 30.84 -15.11 -0.92
C VAL A 308 31.99 -15.01 -1.91
N PHE A 309 32.76 -13.92 -1.88
CA PHE A 309 33.80 -13.62 -2.88
C PHE A 309 35.16 -14.20 -2.51
N HIS A 310 35.56 -14.17 -1.23
CA HIS A 310 36.90 -14.58 -0.79
C HIS A 310 36.93 -15.87 0.02
N LYS A 311 35.76 -16.50 0.25
CA LYS A 311 35.61 -17.69 1.11
C LYS A 311 36.26 -17.51 2.49
N SER A 312 36.31 -16.27 2.98
CA SER A 312 36.96 -15.90 4.23
C SER A 312 35.92 -15.68 5.33
N PRO A 313 36.14 -16.18 6.56
CA PRO A 313 35.23 -15.94 7.69
C PRO A 313 35.35 -14.53 8.26
N VAL A 314 36.41 -13.79 7.89
CA VAL A 314 36.68 -12.43 8.35
C VAL A 314 36.67 -11.44 7.18
N PRO A 315 36.39 -10.15 7.43
CA PRO A 315 36.52 -9.11 6.42
C PRO A 315 37.91 -9.06 5.80
N CYS A 316 38.00 -8.68 4.53
CA CYS A 316 39.24 -8.75 3.73
C CYS A 316 40.43 -8.01 4.34
N TYR A 317 40.18 -6.97 5.15
CA TYR A 317 41.24 -6.19 5.79
C TYR A 317 41.75 -6.79 7.11
N LEU A 318 41.18 -7.92 7.55
CA LEU A 318 41.63 -8.72 8.70
C LEU A 318 42.20 -10.07 8.26
N ASP A 319 42.16 -10.37 6.97
CA ASP A 319 42.63 -11.63 6.41
C ASP A 319 44.12 -11.51 6.06
N GLU A 320 44.96 -12.41 6.57
CA GLU A 320 46.41 -12.42 6.33
C GLU A 320 46.76 -12.67 4.85
N ILE A 321 45.88 -13.35 4.11
CA ILE A 321 46.09 -13.70 2.69
C ILE A 321 45.82 -12.50 1.77
N HIS A 322 44.84 -11.65 2.14
CA HIS A 322 44.45 -10.45 1.38
C HIS A 322 45.05 -9.16 1.98
N GLY A 323 45.83 -9.30 3.06
CA GLY A 323 46.16 -8.30 4.08
C GLY A 323 47.09 -7.15 3.67
N LEU A 324 47.21 -6.82 2.39
CA LEU A 324 48.07 -5.72 1.91
C LEU A 324 47.32 -4.64 1.10
N ASN A 325 46.06 -4.86 0.71
CA ASN A 325 45.28 -3.91 -0.07
C ASN A 325 44.16 -3.23 0.74
N GLU A 326 43.98 -1.92 0.53
CA GLU A 326 42.89 -1.15 1.15
C GLU A 326 41.54 -1.70 0.65
N CYS A 327 40.72 -2.24 1.57
CA CYS A 327 39.39 -2.72 1.24
C CYS A 327 38.50 -1.57 0.72
N GLY A 328 38.14 -1.60 -0.58
CA GLY A 328 37.37 -0.54 -1.23
C GLY A 328 36.02 -0.26 -0.57
N LEU A 329 35.38 -1.29 -0.01
CA LEU A 329 34.15 -1.16 0.76
C LEU A 329 34.33 -0.26 2.00
N ARG A 330 35.45 -0.40 2.73
CA ARG A 330 35.77 0.42 3.91
C ARG A 330 36.01 1.88 3.52
N VAL A 331 36.68 2.11 2.40
CA VAL A 331 36.91 3.46 1.83
C VAL A 331 35.58 4.11 1.46
N ALA A 332 34.69 3.36 0.80
CA ALA A 332 33.37 3.84 0.42
C ALA A 332 32.52 4.22 1.64
N PHE A 333 32.53 3.42 2.71
CA PHE A 333 31.85 3.81 3.95
C PHE A 333 32.45 5.03 4.66
N SER A 334 33.67 5.44 4.31
CA SER A 334 34.26 6.71 4.75
C SER A 334 33.80 7.92 3.92
N GLY A 335 32.94 7.71 2.92
CA GLY A 335 32.41 8.75 2.03
C GLY A 335 33.20 8.98 0.75
N ARG A 336 34.28 8.23 0.49
CA ARG A 336 35.11 8.38 -0.70
C ARG A 336 34.85 7.25 -1.69
N ARG A 337 34.75 7.56 -2.99
CA ARG A 337 34.75 6.51 -4.02
C ARG A 337 36.10 5.81 -4.05
N PHE A 338 36.09 4.51 -4.30
CA PHE A 338 37.29 3.71 -4.50
C PHE A 338 37.23 3.04 -5.87
N SER A 339 38.36 2.96 -6.56
CA SER A 339 38.48 2.35 -7.88
C SER A 339 39.83 1.64 -7.99
N ALA A 340 39.82 0.38 -8.39
CA ALA A 340 41.03 -0.42 -8.57
C ALA A 340 40.87 -1.42 -9.72
N VAL A 341 41.96 -1.82 -10.35
CA VAL A 341 41.98 -2.95 -11.28
C VAL A 341 42.61 -4.13 -10.56
N HIS A 342 41.87 -5.21 -10.44
CA HIS A 342 42.36 -6.48 -9.92
C HIS A 342 42.67 -7.42 -11.08
N SER A 343 43.69 -8.26 -10.88
CA SER A 343 43.94 -9.38 -11.78
C SER A 343 43.77 -10.70 -11.04
N HIS A 344 42.98 -11.60 -11.60
CA HIS A 344 42.76 -12.94 -11.08
C HIS A 344 43.36 -13.96 -12.05
N ILE A 345 44.08 -14.95 -11.51
CA ILE A 345 44.52 -16.10 -12.30
C ILE A 345 43.37 -17.11 -12.28
N THR A 346 42.87 -17.45 -13.45
CA THR A 346 41.81 -18.45 -13.67
C THR A 346 42.36 -19.59 -14.53
N ASP A 347 41.64 -20.71 -14.60
CA ASP A 347 41.99 -21.83 -15.49
C ASP A 347 42.09 -21.40 -16.96
N ASN A 348 41.35 -20.35 -17.35
CA ASN A 348 41.33 -19.81 -18.71
C ASN A 348 42.37 -18.70 -18.94
N GLY A 349 43.21 -18.40 -17.95
CA GLY A 349 44.22 -17.34 -18.00
C GLY A 349 43.93 -16.18 -17.06
N LYS A 350 44.58 -15.05 -17.29
CA LYS A 350 44.48 -13.88 -16.41
C LYS A 350 43.26 -13.03 -16.76
N LEU A 351 42.40 -12.84 -15.78
CA LEU A 351 41.20 -12.02 -15.84
C LEU A 351 41.48 -10.65 -15.21
N TYR A 352 41.13 -9.57 -15.90
CA TYR A 352 41.27 -8.21 -15.39
C TYR A 352 39.90 -7.63 -15.05
N ILE A 353 39.66 -7.35 -13.77
CA ILE A 353 38.40 -6.80 -13.28
C ILE A 353 38.64 -5.38 -12.79
N HIS A 354 37.91 -4.42 -13.37
CA HIS A 354 37.84 -3.06 -12.85
C HIS A 354 36.73 -2.99 -11.79
N LEU A 355 37.13 -2.74 -10.55
CA LEU A 355 36.25 -2.63 -9.39
C LEU A 355 36.03 -1.17 -9.02
N GLN A 356 34.78 -0.81 -8.73
CA GLN A 356 34.40 0.49 -8.21
C GLN A 356 33.48 0.35 -7.01
N TYR A 357 33.77 1.06 -5.93
CA TYR A 357 32.91 1.15 -4.75
C TYR A 357 32.38 2.57 -4.62
N ILE A 358 31.06 2.70 -4.64
CA ILE A 358 30.35 3.97 -4.68
C ILE A 358 29.50 4.10 -3.40
N PRO A 359 29.74 5.12 -2.55
CA PRO A 359 28.91 5.34 -1.38
C PRO A 359 27.49 5.75 -1.79
N PHE A 360 26.50 5.10 -1.19
CA PHE A 360 25.08 5.40 -1.39
C PHE A 360 24.49 6.08 -0.15
N TYR A 361 24.10 7.34 -0.32
CA TYR A 361 23.55 8.18 0.74
C TYR A 361 22.04 8.01 0.83
N GLN A 362 21.56 7.74 2.04
CA GLN A 362 20.16 7.71 2.40
C GLN A 362 19.98 8.51 3.70
N ASP A 363 19.13 9.53 3.68
CA ASP A 363 18.86 10.41 4.83
C ASP A 363 20.13 11.05 5.45
N GLY A 364 21.10 11.39 4.60
CA GLY A 364 22.37 12.01 5.01
C GLY A 364 23.44 11.03 5.53
N ALA A 365 23.12 9.74 5.65
CA ALA A 365 24.07 8.70 6.06
C ALA A 365 24.38 7.73 4.91
N ILE A 366 25.61 7.22 4.86
CA ILE A 366 25.98 6.16 3.91
C ILE A 366 25.44 4.84 4.48
N SER A 367 24.29 4.41 3.99
CA SER A 367 23.63 3.18 4.46
C SER A 367 24.11 1.95 3.69
N TYR A 368 24.45 2.15 2.42
CA TYR A 368 24.91 1.09 1.52
C TYR A 368 26.11 1.57 0.71
N VAL A 369 26.83 0.61 0.15
CA VAL A 369 27.86 0.83 -0.87
C VAL A 369 27.48 -0.02 -2.08
N ILE A 370 27.54 0.59 -3.26
CA ILE A 370 27.38 -0.10 -4.53
C ILE A 370 28.78 -0.49 -5.01
N GLU A 371 29.02 -1.79 -5.10
CA GLU A 371 30.19 -2.35 -5.77
C GLU A 371 29.80 -2.67 -7.21
N MET A 372 30.56 -2.13 -8.16
CA MET A 372 30.47 -2.46 -9.58
C MET A 372 31.75 -3.14 -10.01
N ALA A 373 31.64 -4.26 -10.72
CA ALA A 373 32.78 -5.00 -11.24
C ALA A 373 32.60 -5.22 -12.74
N ARG A 374 33.55 -4.72 -13.53
CA ARG A 374 33.56 -4.87 -14.99
C ARG A 374 34.74 -5.74 -15.41
N ASP A 375 34.47 -6.75 -16.21
CA ASP A 375 35.52 -7.46 -16.94
C ASP A 375 36.09 -6.53 -18.03
N ILE A 376 37.36 -6.18 -17.91
CA ILE A 376 38.08 -5.34 -18.87
C ILE A 376 39.20 -6.12 -19.57
N THR A 377 39.18 -7.46 -19.52
CA THR A 377 40.25 -8.31 -20.03
C THR A 377 40.53 -8.05 -21.51
N GLU A 378 39.50 -8.07 -22.36
CA GLU A 378 39.65 -7.79 -23.79
C GLU A 378 40.16 -6.38 -24.06
N THR A 379 39.63 -5.40 -23.34
CA THR A 379 40.05 -3.99 -23.48
C THR A 379 41.50 -3.80 -23.05
N TYR A 380 41.92 -4.46 -21.97
CA TYR A 380 43.29 -4.42 -21.47
C TYR A 380 44.25 -5.07 -22.47
N LYS A 381 43.93 -6.27 -22.96
CA LYS A 381 44.72 -6.97 -24.00
C LYS A 381 44.88 -6.12 -25.26
N LEU A 382 43.78 -5.54 -25.77
CA LEU A 382 43.82 -4.69 -26.96
C LEU A 382 44.68 -3.43 -26.76
N ASN A 383 44.56 -2.79 -25.59
CA ASN A 383 45.37 -1.61 -25.27
C ASN A 383 46.86 -1.96 -25.13
N GLU A 384 47.18 -3.10 -24.53
CA GLU A 384 48.55 -3.62 -24.43
C GLU A 384 49.13 -3.89 -25.82
N GLN A 385 48.42 -4.64 -26.67
CA GLN A 385 48.82 -4.91 -28.06
C GLN A 385 49.08 -3.61 -28.85
N LYS A 386 48.19 -2.62 -28.74
CA LYS A 386 48.38 -1.30 -29.35
C LYS A 386 49.63 -0.59 -28.83
N ALA A 387 49.89 -0.65 -27.53
CA ALA A 387 51.08 -0.04 -26.94
C ALA A 387 52.37 -0.70 -27.44
N ILE A 388 52.38 -2.02 -27.58
CA ILE A 388 53.52 -2.78 -28.13
C ILE A 388 53.77 -2.36 -29.58
N LEU A 389 52.73 -2.36 -30.44
CA LEU A 389 52.86 -1.92 -31.84
C LEU A 389 53.37 -0.48 -31.96
N ALA A 390 52.87 0.43 -31.13
CA ALA A 390 53.33 1.82 -31.11
C ALA A 390 54.82 1.90 -30.74
N THR A 391 55.25 1.22 -29.68
CA THR A 391 56.66 1.20 -29.29
C THR A 391 57.54 0.54 -30.36
N CYS A 392 57.09 -0.56 -30.99
CA CYS A 392 57.83 -1.18 -32.10
C CYS A 392 58.01 -0.21 -33.26
N ASN A 393 56.94 0.47 -33.67
CA ASN A 393 56.99 1.40 -34.79
C ASN A 393 57.87 2.62 -34.50
N GLU A 394 57.88 3.12 -33.26
CA GLU A 394 58.77 4.20 -32.82
C GLU A 394 60.24 3.75 -32.75
N THR A 395 60.50 2.60 -32.14
CA THR A 395 61.87 2.10 -31.91
C THR A 395 62.58 1.72 -33.22
N LEU A 396 61.81 1.26 -34.22
CA LEU A 396 62.36 0.80 -35.50
C LEU A 396 62.36 1.88 -36.60
N GLN A 397 61.84 3.07 -36.32
CA GLN A 397 61.57 4.10 -37.34
C GLN A 397 62.84 4.56 -38.10
N ASN A 398 63.96 4.71 -37.41
CA ASN A 398 65.21 5.26 -37.96
C ASN A 398 66.31 4.22 -38.20
N VAL A 399 65.96 2.93 -38.15
CA VAL A 399 66.94 1.85 -38.34
C VAL A 399 67.31 1.74 -39.82
N THR A 400 68.60 1.78 -40.11
CA THR A 400 69.17 1.69 -41.47
C THR A 400 70.09 0.49 -41.70
N GLU A 401 70.48 -0.24 -40.66
CA GLU A 401 71.36 -1.42 -40.75
C GLU A 401 70.70 -2.65 -40.14
N LEU A 402 70.99 -3.83 -40.69
CA LEU A 402 70.45 -5.10 -40.20
C LEU A 402 70.89 -5.40 -38.76
N SER A 403 72.14 -5.10 -38.42
CA SER A 403 72.69 -5.21 -37.06
C SER A 403 71.83 -4.43 -36.05
N GLU A 404 71.58 -3.16 -36.32
CA GLU A 404 70.74 -2.30 -35.47
C GLU A 404 69.31 -2.83 -35.39
N LEU A 405 68.71 -3.28 -36.49
CA LEU A 405 67.36 -3.88 -36.47
C LEU A 405 67.31 -5.02 -35.46
N THR A 406 68.26 -5.94 -35.52
CA THR A 406 68.28 -7.10 -34.62
C THR A 406 68.53 -6.72 -33.16
N ASP A 407 69.37 -5.70 -32.89
CA ASP A 407 69.58 -5.19 -31.53
C ASP A 407 68.30 -4.57 -30.96
N ARG A 408 67.58 -3.77 -31.75
CA ARG A 408 66.30 -3.18 -31.33
C ARG A 408 65.23 -4.22 -31.10
N LEU A 409 65.16 -5.26 -31.94
CA LEU A 409 64.23 -6.37 -31.76
C LEU A 409 64.50 -7.10 -30.44
N VAL A 410 65.75 -7.39 -30.09
CA VAL A 410 66.08 -7.98 -28.78
C VAL A 410 65.56 -7.13 -27.62
N VAL A 411 65.73 -5.81 -27.67
CA VAL A 411 65.20 -4.91 -26.63
C VAL A 411 63.68 -4.98 -26.55
N ILE A 412 62.99 -4.93 -27.69
CA ILE A 412 61.52 -5.06 -27.75
C ILE A 412 61.06 -6.40 -27.18
N GLY A 413 61.73 -7.50 -27.53
CA GLY A 413 61.45 -8.84 -27.03
C GLY A 413 61.53 -8.91 -25.50
N LYS A 414 62.54 -8.28 -24.90
CA LYS A 414 62.68 -8.22 -23.43
C LYS A 414 61.66 -7.30 -22.77
N GLU A 415 61.53 -6.06 -23.24
CA GLU A 415 60.77 -5.05 -22.53
C GLU A 415 59.26 -5.19 -22.71
N LYS A 416 58.83 -5.59 -23.91
CA LYS A 416 57.40 -5.66 -24.28
C LYS A 416 56.87 -7.07 -24.22
N PHE A 417 57.65 -8.01 -24.73
CA PHE A 417 57.27 -9.42 -24.71
C PHE A 417 57.86 -10.17 -23.53
N LYS A 418 58.61 -9.54 -22.61
CA LYS A 418 59.16 -10.20 -21.40
C LYS A 418 59.75 -11.59 -21.68
N ALA A 419 60.37 -11.76 -22.86
CA ALA A 419 60.85 -13.05 -23.30
C ALA A 419 62.14 -13.41 -22.56
N ASP A 420 62.24 -14.67 -22.16
CA ASP A 420 63.41 -15.21 -21.45
C ASP A 420 64.57 -15.53 -22.39
N ALA A 421 64.25 -15.87 -23.65
CA ALA A 421 65.24 -16.02 -24.71
C ALA A 421 64.72 -15.50 -26.04
N ILE A 422 65.58 -14.82 -26.79
CA ILE A 422 65.25 -14.11 -28.03
C ILE A 422 66.29 -14.46 -29.08
N ASN A 423 65.83 -14.99 -30.21
CA ASN A 423 66.73 -15.46 -31.26
C ASN A 423 66.27 -14.94 -32.62
N ILE A 424 67.19 -14.44 -33.44
CA ILE A 424 66.92 -14.04 -34.81
C ILE A 424 67.75 -14.94 -35.72
N PHE A 425 67.05 -15.68 -36.57
CA PHE A 425 67.63 -16.59 -37.55
C PHE A 425 67.52 -16.00 -38.95
N LEU A 426 68.53 -16.25 -39.79
CA LEU A 426 68.44 -16.10 -41.23
C LEU A 426 68.16 -17.46 -41.87
N TYR A 427 67.28 -17.48 -42.87
CA TYR A 427 66.87 -18.70 -43.55
C TYR A 427 67.59 -18.84 -44.89
N ASP A 428 68.35 -19.92 -45.03
CA ASP A 428 68.99 -20.28 -46.30
C ASP A 428 68.08 -21.20 -47.12
N ASN A 429 67.55 -20.66 -48.21
CA ASN A 429 66.65 -21.38 -49.12
C ASN A 429 67.33 -22.52 -49.89
N ASN A 430 68.67 -22.55 -49.98
CA ASN A 430 69.39 -23.62 -50.69
C ASN A 430 69.55 -24.86 -49.82
N THR A 431 69.83 -24.66 -48.53
CA THR A 431 70.09 -25.73 -47.57
C THR A 431 68.86 -26.11 -46.76
N GLY A 432 67.84 -25.24 -46.69
CA GLY A 432 66.66 -25.45 -45.86
C GLY A 432 66.94 -25.29 -44.37
N ARG A 433 67.98 -24.52 -44.01
CA ARG A 433 68.47 -24.37 -42.63
C ARG A 433 68.33 -22.96 -42.10
N LEU A 434 68.14 -22.85 -40.79
CA LEU A 434 68.14 -21.61 -40.04
C LEU A 434 69.52 -21.38 -39.42
N GLN A 435 70.17 -20.28 -39.77
CA GLN A 435 71.45 -19.86 -39.21
C GLN A 435 71.22 -18.74 -38.20
N LEU A 436 71.78 -18.89 -37.00
CA LEU A 436 71.65 -17.90 -35.94
C LEU A 436 72.39 -16.62 -36.30
N PHE A 437 71.66 -15.50 -36.39
CA PHE A 437 72.23 -14.18 -36.64
C PHE A 437 72.41 -13.39 -35.35
N LYS A 438 71.41 -13.44 -34.46
CA LYS A 438 71.45 -12.80 -33.14
C LYS A 438 70.81 -13.71 -32.10
N ALA A 439 71.39 -13.77 -30.91
CA ALA A 439 70.79 -14.42 -29.76
C ALA A 439 70.92 -13.52 -28.52
N ASP A 440 69.91 -13.61 -27.68
CA ASP A 440 69.92 -13.18 -26.30
C ASP A 440 69.27 -14.30 -25.47
N CYS A 441 70.09 -15.00 -24.71
CA CYS A 441 69.68 -16.12 -23.87
C CYS A 441 70.68 -16.27 -22.72
N ASP A 442 70.19 -16.63 -21.53
CA ASP A 442 71.00 -16.83 -20.33
C ASP A 442 71.73 -18.19 -20.30
N ASN A 443 71.40 -19.10 -21.21
CA ASN A 443 72.00 -20.43 -21.32
C ASN A 443 72.97 -20.54 -22.52
N PRO A 444 74.30 -20.48 -22.30
CA PRO A 444 75.30 -20.55 -23.38
C PRO A 444 75.29 -21.87 -24.15
N LEU A 445 74.96 -22.99 -23.50
CA LEU A 445 74.87 -24.30 -24.15
C LEU A 445 73.73 -24.32 -25.16
N LEU A 446 72.60 -23.67 -24.84
CA LEU A 446 71.48 -23.56 -25.77
C LEU A 446 71.89 -22.77 -27.02
N ILE A 447 72.67 -21.68 -26.86
CA ILE A 447 73.17 -20.87 -27.99
C ILE A 447 74.04 -21.70 -28.94
N GLU A 448 74.91 -22.57 -28.43
CA GLU A 448 75.72 -23.46 -29.27
C GLU A 448 74.86 -24.44 -30.08
N HIS A 449 73.81 -24.99 -29.46
CA HIS A 449 72.93 -25.95 -30.11
C HIS A 449 72.04 -25.30 -31.18
N ILE A 450 71.70 -24.03 -31.03
CA ILE A 450 70.87 -23.30 -31.99
C ILE A 450 71.67 -22.50 -33.03
N ARG A 451 73.01 -22.64 -33.12
CA ARG A 451 73.80 -21.91 -34.16
C ARG A 451 73.34 -22.20 -35.58
N GLU A 452 73.00 -23.46 -35.84
CA GLU A 452 72.43 -23.94 -37.08
C GLU A 452 71.35 -24.97 -36.74
N VAL A 453 70.16 -24.79 -37.30
CA VAL A 453 68.97 -25.55 -36.93
C VAL A 453 68.25 -26.02 -38.19
N ASP A 454 67.93 -27.32 -38.23
CA ASP A 454 67.10 -27.90 -39.28
C ASP A 454 65.61 -27.57 -39.01
N LEU A 455 64.82 -27.35 -40.07
CA LEU A 455 63.41 -26.95 -39.93
C LEU A 455 62.56 -28.04 -39.24
N ASP A 456 62.87 -29.31 -39.46
CA ASP A 456 62.14 -30.44 -38.90
C ASP A 456 62.21 -30.53 -37.37
N GLU A 457 63.22 -29.92 -36.73
CA GLU A 457 63.43 -29.97 -35.29
C GLU A 457 63.09 -28.68 -34.52
N CYS A 458 62.51 -27.65 -35.16
CA CYS A 458 62.28 -26.35 -34.51
C CYS A 458 60.90 -25.74 -34.77
N VAL A 459 60.36 -25.04 -33.77
CA VAL A 459 59.06 -24.33 -33.87
C VAL A 459 59.04 -23.27 -34.98
N ALA A 460 60.21 -22.71 -35.32
CA ALA A 460 60.32 -21.72 -36.38
C ALA A 460 59.91 -22.25 -37.76
N SER A 461 59.92 -23.56 -37.99
CA SER A 461 59.52 -24.14 -39.28
C SER A 461 58.08 -23.83 -39.64
N TYR A 462 57.17 -23.85 -38.68
CA TYR A 462 55.78 -23.47 -38.92
C TYR A 462 55.65 -22.05 -39.47
N ALA A 463 56.48 -21.11 -38.98
CA ALA A 463 56.50 -19.73 -39.48
C ALA A 463 57.19 -19.60 -40.85
N VAL A 464 58.22 -20.42 -41.12
CA VAL A 464 58.90 -20.45 -42.42
C VAL A 464 57.99 -21.02 -43.51
N GLU A 465 57.30 -22.13 -43.22
CA GLU A 465 56.45 -22.84 -44.16
C GLU A 465 55.15 -22.09 -44.45
N SER A 466 54.48 -21.58 -43.42
CA SER A 466 53.23 -20.82 -43.59
C SER A 466 53.46 -19.39 -44.07
N GLY A 467 54.64 -18.83 -43.75
CA GLY A 467 54.87 -17.40 -43.83
C GLY A 467 54.09 -16.60 -42.79
N GLU A 468 53.29 -17.19 -41.91
CA GLU A 468 52.52 -16.45 -40.91
C GLU A 468 53.17 -16.61 -39.52
N PRO A 469 52.96 -15.66 -38.60
CA PRO A 469 53.41 -15.83 -37.23
C PRO A 469 52.82 -17.08 -36.59
N TYR A 470 53.63 -17.80 -35.83
CA TYR A 470 53.22 -19.02 -35.14
C TYR A 470 53.47 -18.94 -33.64
N VAL A 471 52.54 -19.46 -32.84
CA VAL A 471 52.65 -19.55 -31.39
C VAL A 471 52.54 -21.02 -30.99
N ALA A 472 53.62 -21.61 -30.48
CA ALA A 472 53.60 -22.93 -29.85
C ALA A 472 53.31 -22.75 -28.36
N GLU A 473 52.08 -23.02 -27.92
CA GLU A 473 51.58 -22.65 -26.58
C GLU A 473 52.11 -23.53 -25.46
N THR A 474 52.54 -24.75 -25.80
CA THR A 474 53.04 -25.74 -24.83
C THR A 474 54.22 -26.50 -25.43
N ILE A 475 55.08 -27.05 -24.57
CA ILE A 475 56.23 -27.86 -24.98
C ILE A 475 55.80 -29.08 -25.81
N GLU A 476 54.60 -29.60 -25.60
CA GLU A 476 54.04 -30.73 -26.36
C GLU A 476 53.91 -30.42 -27.85
N GLU A 477 53.66 -29.16 -28.22
CA GLU A 477 53.55 -28.70 -29.60
C GLU A 477 54.90 -28.56 -30.31
N PHE A 478 56.02 -28.66 -29.59
CA PHE A 478 57.34 -28.46 -30.19
C PHE A 478 57.71 -29.69 -31.02
N PRO A 479 58.33 -29.52 -32.21
CA PRO A 479 58.78 -30.64 -33.02
C PRO A 479 59.70 -31.58 -32.26
N GLU A 480 59.58 -32.88 -32.53
CA GLU A 480 60.50 -33.87 -31.99
C GLU A 480 61.87 -33.72 -32.64
N GLY A 481 62.94 -33.77 -31.83
CA GLY A 481 64.30 -33.55 -32.33
C GLY A 481 65.27 -33.24 -31.19
N ARG A 482 66.46 -32.76 -31.54
CA ARG A 482 67.51 -32.46 -30.56
C ARG A 482 67.15 -31.31 -29.63
N LEU A 483 66.37 -30.33 -30.11
CA LEU A 483 66.10 -29.10 -29.38
C LEU A 483 65.03 -29.23 -28.29
N LYS A 484 64.01 -30.07 -28.48
CA LYS A 484 62.89 -30.21 -27.54
C LYS A 484 63.34 -30.60 -26.11
N PRO A 485 64.23 -31.59 -25.90
CA PRO A 485 64.75 -31.90 -24.57
C PRO A 485 65.52 -30.74 -23.92
N LEU A 486 66.32 -30.01 -24.71
CA LEU A 486 67.13 -28.88 -24.22
C LEU A 486 66.25 -27.69 -23.81
N LEU A 487 65.22 -27.39 -24.61
CA LEU A 487 64.25 -26.34 -24.30
C LEU A 487 63.45 -26.68 -23.05
N LYS A 488 63.06 -27.96 -22.88
CA LYS A 488 62.39 -28.46 -21.69
C LYS A 488 63.27 -28.34 -20.44
N GLU A 489 64.56 -28.67 -20.53
CA GLU A 489 65.52 -28.51 -19.42
C GLU A 489 65.74 -27.03 -19.07
N ALA A 490 65.77 -26.15 -20.07
CA ALA A 490 65.82 -24.70 -19.88
C ALA A 490 64.51 -24.09 -19.37
N GLY A 491 63.47 -24.91 -19.17
CA GLY A 491 62.15 -24.51 -18.69
C GLY A 491 61.33 -23.72 -19.71
N ILE A 492 61.73 -23.67 -20.98
CA ILE A 492 61.01 -22.95 -22.04
C ILE A 492 59.75 -23.74 -22.40
N ASN A 493 58.59 -23.16 -22.15
CA ASN A 493 57.30 -23.81 -22.37
C ASN A 493 56.52 -23.23 -23.55
N GLN A 494 56.87 -22.02 -24.01
CA GLN A 494 56.20 -21.36 -25.12
C GLN A 494 57.20 -20.65 -26.04
N ILE A 495 56.95 -20.72 -27.36
CA ILE A 495 57.73 -20.02 -28.37
C ILE A 495 56.78 -19.30 -29.35
N ILE A 496 57.08 -18.03 -29.63
CA ILE A 496 56.46 -17.24 -30.70
C ILE A 496 57.50 -17.07 -31.80
N SER A 497 57.15 -17.43 -33.03
CA SER A 497 57.98 -17.34 -34.22
C SER A 497 57.36 -16.37 -35.21
N ILE A 498 58.05 -15.26 -35.50
CA ILE A 498 57.58 -14.20 -36.40
C ILE A 498 58.49 -14.18 -37.63
N PRO A 499 57.98 -14.52 -38.84
CA PRO A 499 58.83 -14.61 -40.02
C PRO A 499 59.21 -13.23 -40.55
N ILE A 500 60.47 -13.05 -40.93
CA ILE A 500 60.99 -11.88 -41.61
C ILE A 500 60.96 -12.17 -43.12
N LYS A 501 60.29 -11.33 -43.90
CA LYS A 501 60.02 -11.56 -45.33
C LYS A 501 60.62 -10.50 -46.24
N GLU A 502 61.03 -10.96 -47.41
CA GLU A 502 61.37 -10.16 -48.57
C GLU A 502 60.38 -10.51 -49.69
N GLY A 503 59.38 -9.65 -49.89
CA GLY A 503 58.22 -9.99 -50.72
C GLY A 503 57.43 -11.17 -50.14
N SER A 504 57.22 -12.22 -50.94
CA SER A 504 56.55 -13.46 -50.50
C SER A 504 57.50 -14.49 -49.87
N ARG A 505 58.81 -14.24 -49.88
CA ARG A 505 59.82 -15.19 -49.43
C ARG A 505 60.22 -14.93 -47.99
N VAL A 506 60.21 -15.96 -47.14
CA VAL A 506 60.77 -15.89 -45.79
C VAL A 506 62.31 -15.90 -45.90
N VAL A 507 62.96 -14.93 -45.27
CA VAL A 507 64.42 -14.76 -45.27
C VAL A 507 65.01 -14.86 -43.86
N GLY A 508 64.17 -14.87 -42.83
CA GLY A 508 64.59 -15.08 -41.45
C GLY A 508 63.39 -15.27 -40.52
N VAL A 509 63.67 -15.53 -39.24
CA VAL A 509 62.65 -15.71 -38.21
C VAL A 509 63.08 -15.03 -36.92
N TYR A 510 62.20 -14.23 -36.36
CA TYR A 510 62.32 -13.63 -35.03
C TYR A 510 61.58 -14.49 -34.00
N ASN A 511 62.34 -15.17 -33.15
CA ASN A 511 61.85 -16.07 -32.13
C ASN A 511 61.89 -15.42 -30.74
N LEU A 512 60.78 -15.56 -30.02
CA LEU A 512 60.60 -15.16 -28.63
C LEU A 512 60.24 -16.41 -27.82
N ALA A 513 61.04 -16.77 -26.83
CA ALA A 513 60.87 -17.96 -26.01
C ALA A 513 60.66 -17.57 -24.54
N CYS A 514 59.69 -18.21 -23.89
CA CYS A 514 59.29 -17.90 -22.52
C CYS A 514 59.20 -19.16 -21.67
N ARG A 515 59.57 -19.04 -20.39
CA ARG A 515 59.48 -20.11 -19.39
C ARG A 515 58.10 -20.23 -18.80
N ASP A 516 57.50 -19.09 -18.46
CA ASP A 516 56.11 -19.01 -18.03
C ASP A 516 55.18 -18.89 -19.25
N ALA A 517 53.98 -19.46 -19.15
CA ALA A 517 52.96 -19.31 -20.19
C ALA A 517 52.64 -17.81 -20.38
N PHE A 518 52.83 -17.33 -21.59
CA PHE A 518 52.62 -15.95 -22.00
C PHE A 518 51.12 -15.58 -22.04
N HIS A 519 50.83 -14.28 -22.10
CA HIS A 519 49.47 -13.78 -22.40
C HIS A 519 49.02 -14.04 -23.84
N PHE A 520 49.96 -14.31 -24.75
CA PHE A 520 49.68 -14.43 -26.19
C PHE A 520 49.42 -15.89 -26.55
N ARG A 521 48.35 -16.10 -27.32
CA ARG A 521 47.89 -17.39 -27.82
C ARG A 521 47.86 -17.38 -29.33
N LYS A 522 47.58 -18.53 -29.95
CA LYS A 522 47.37 -18.64 -31.40
C LYS A 522 46.31 -17.66 -31.92
N GLU A 523 45.32 -17.34 -31.09
CA GLU A 523 44.27 -16.34 -31.38
C GLU A 523 44.82 -14.92 -31.61
N ASP A 524 46.00 -14.58 -31.05
CA ASP A 524 46.64 -13.27 -31.22
C ASP A 524 47.41 -13.13 -32.55
N GLY A 525 47.26 -14.10 -33.46
CA GLY A 525 47.93 -14.13 -34.77
C GLY A 525 47.74 -12.84 -35.60
N GLN A 526 46.57 -12.19 -35.52
CA GLN A 526 46.35 -10.90 -36.20
C GLN A 526 47.28 -9.80 -35.69
N PHE A 527 47.45 -9.69 -34.38
CA PHE A 527 48.35 -8.72 -33.77
C PHE A 527 49.81 -9.03 -34.13
N LEU A 528 50.21 -10.30 -34.05
CA LEU A 528 51.55 -10.74 -34.44
C LEU A 528 51.81 -10.49 -35.93
N GLY A 529 50.79 -10.61 -36.79
CA GLY A 529 50.88 -10.29 -38.21
C GLY A 529 51.12 -8.79 -38.46
N LEU A 530 50.47 -7.91 -37.70
CA LEU A 530 50.75 -6.47 -37.76
C LEU A 530 52.18 -6.14 -37.32
N LEU A 531 52.68 -6.86 -36.32
CA LEU A 531 54.07 -6.72 -35.85
C LEU A 531 55.05 -7.21 -36.93
N MET A 532 54.78 -8.37 -37.52
CA MET A 532 55.52 -8.92 -38.66
C MET A 532 55.61 -7.92 -39.81
N GLU A 533 54.49 -7.34 -40.24
CA GLU A 533 54.45 -6.33 -41.30
C GLU A 533 55.30 -5.10 -40.95
N THR A 534 55.31 -4.70 -39.69
CA THR A 534 56.13 -3.58 -39.22
C THR A 534 57.62 -3.90 -39.30
N ILE A 535 58.03 -5.10 -38.89
CA ILE A 535 59.41 -5.57 -38.99
C ILE A 535 59.82 -5.68 -40.47
N ASN A 536 58.95 -6.26 -41.31
CA ASN A 536 59.24 -6.47 -42.73
C ASN A 536 59.39 -5.15 -43.51
N ARG A 537 58.57 -4.13 -43.23
CA ARG A 537 58.76 -2.80 -43.83
C ARG A 537 60.12 -2.20 -43.51
N VAL A 538 60.58 -2.36 -42.27
CA VAL A 538 61.89 -1.86 -41.84
C VAL A 538 63.01 -2.66 -42.49
N TYR A 539 62.90 -3.99 -42.51
CA TYR A 539 63.86 -4.86 -43.19
C TYR A 539 63.99 -4.53 -44.69
N GLN A 540 62.86 -4.39 -45.41
CA GLN A 540 62.87 -4.03 -46.83
C GLN A 540 63.51 -2.67 -47.08
N ARG A 541 63.27 -1.69 -46.21
CA ARG A 541 63.91 -0.37 -46.30
C ARG A 541 65.43 -0.48 -46.14
N ILE A 542 65.92 -1.29 -45.20
CA ILE A 542 67.35 -1.55 -44.99
C ILE A 542 67.96 -2.20 -46.24
N ARG A 543 67.35 -3.27 -46.74
CA ARG A 543 67.83 -4.00 -47.94
C ARG A 543 67.89 -3.09 -49.16
N HIS A 544 66.85 -2.28 -49.38
CA HIS A 544 66.83 -1.33 -50.49
C HIS A 544 67.96 -0.28 -50.36
N TYR A 545 68.23 0.19 -49.14
CA TYR A 545 69.33 1.13 -48.90
C TYR A 545 70.71 0.48 -49.17
N GLU A 546 70.91 -0.77 -48.74
CA GLU A 546 72.12 -1.56 -49.04
C GLU A 546 72.31 -1.76 -50.55
N GLU A 547 71.26 -2.15 -51.28
CA GLU A 547 71.30 -2.33 -52.74
C GLU A 547 71.67 -1.04 -53.48
N VAL A 548 71.07 0.09 -53.10
CA VAL A 548 71.37 1.40 -53.69
C VAL A 548 72.82 1.79 -53.41
N LYS A 549 73.31 1.54 -52.19
CA LYS A 549 74.70 1.81 -51.82
C LYS A 549 75.67 0.96 -52.63
N GLU A 550 75.44 -0.35 -52.73
CA GLU A 550 76.26 -1.25 -53.54
C GLU A 550 76.25 -0.86 -55.03
N HIS A 551 75.10 -0.46 -55.57
CA HIS A 551 75.00 -0.04 -56.96
C HIS A 551 75.74 1.28 -57.23
N GLY A 552 75.68 2.23 -56.30
CA GLY A 552 76.44 3.48 -56.35
C GLY A 552 77.95 3.27 -56.25
N GLU A 553 78.40 2.34 -55.40
CA GLU A 553 79.82 1.97 -55.27
C GLU A 553 80.32 1.28 -56.55
N ARG A 554 79.53 0.42 -57.20
CA ARG A 554 79.89 -0.18 -58.50
C ARG A 554 80.03 0.84 -59.63
N LEU A 555 79.20 1.89 -59.64
CA LEU A 555 79.24 2.96 -60.65
C LEU A 555 80.37 3.97 -60.45
N THR A 556 80.92 4.08 -59.25
CA THR A 556 82.08 4.96 -58.94
C THR A 556 83.43 4.25 -59.07
N THR A 557 83.41 2.93 -59.27
CA THR A 557 84.62 2.10 -59.46
C THR A 557 84.89 1.78 -60.95
N ILE A 558 84.09 2.32 -61.88
CA ILE A 558 84.29 2.29 -63.34
C ILE A 558 84.71 3.68 -63.79
#